data_AF-A0AAW1BD79-F1
#
_entry.id   AF-A0AAW1BD79-F1
#
_cell.length_a   1.000
_cell.length_b   1.000
_cell.length_c   1.000
_cell.angle_alpha   90.00
_cell.angle_beta   90.00
_cell.angle_gamma   90.00
#
_symmetry.space_group_name_H-M   'P 1'
#
loop_
_entity.id
_entity.type
_entity.pdbx_description
1 polymer ?
#
loop_
_entity_poly.entity_id
_entity_poly.type
_entity_poly.pdbx_seq_one_letter_code
_entity_poly.pdbx_strand_id
1 'polypeptide(L)'
;MAWAQKNHPSIGIAVILVGTSDEVAITDAHKKDDFHHLSLIPRVELVAMNETDPKSIITRICDIMSERRVQGVVFADDTDQEAIAQILDFISAQTLTPILGIHGGSSMIMADKCQFSCFYGG
;
A
#
# COMPACT_ATOMS: atom_id res chain seq x y z
N MET A 1 -40.86 6.09 -9.91
CA MET A 1 -40.03 6.07 -8.68
C MET A 1 -38.82 5.19 -8.96
N ALA A 2 -37.74 5.76 -9.49
CA ALA A 2 -36.52 5.00 -9.77
C ALA A 2 -35.79 4.74 -8.45
N TRP A 3 -35.57 3.47 -8.12
CA TRP A 3 -34.76 3.11 -6.95
C TRP A 3 -33.33 3.55 -7.19
N ALA A 4 -32.85 4.47 -6.34
CA ALA A 4 -31.45 4.85 -6.28
C ALA A 4 -30.63 3.61 -5.92
N GLN A 5 -29.83 3.15 -6.88
CA GLN A 5 -28.84 2.11 -6.65
C GLN A 5 -27.89 2.64 -5.57
N LYS A 6 -27.93 2.02 -4.39
CA LYS A 6 -27.10 2.40 -3.24
C LYS A 6 -25.66 2.01 -3.57
N ASN A 7 -24.92 2.89 -4.25
CA ASN A 7 -23.50 2.69 -4.48
C ASN A 7 -22.82 2.73 -3.11
N HIS A 8 -22.41 1.57 -2.59
CA HIS A 8 -21.60 1.50 -1.40
C HIS A 8 -20.26 2.20 -1.69
N PRO A 9 -19.83 3.16 -0.86
CA PRO A 9 -18.57 3.85 -1.10
C PRO A 9 -17.42 2.85 -0.95
N SER A 10 -16.49 2.88 -1.90
CA SER A 10 -15.30 2.04 -1.90
C SER A 10 -14.05 2.84 -1.63
N ILE A 11 -13.10 2.27 -0.90
CA ILE A 11 -11.76 2.83 -0.69
C ILE A 11 -10.72 1.97 -1.40
N GLY A 12 -9.90 2.56 -2.26
CA GLY A 12 -8.83 1.88 -2.98
C GLY A 12 -7.59 1.72 -2.11
N ILE A 13 -7.04 0.51 -2.06
CA ILE A 13 -5.80 0.19 -1.36
C ILE A 13 -4.86 -0.51 -2.34
N ALA A 14 -3.67 0.05 -2.55
CA ALA A 14 -2.63 -0.64 -3.31
C ALA A 14 -1.86 -1.57 -2.39
N VAL A 15 -1.63 -2.81 -2.81
CA VAL A 15 -0.74 -3.76 -2.12
C VAL A 15 0.43 -4.03 -3.04
N ILE A 16 1.60 -3.54 -2.68
CA ILE A 16 2.83 -3.66 -3.47
C ILE A 16 3.71 -4.72 -2.84
N LEU A 17 4.02 -5.74 -3.63
CA LEU A 17 4.96 -6.80 -3.27
C LEU A 17 6.22 -6.63 -4.09
N VAL A 18 7.36 -6.59 -3.41
CA VAL A 18 8.68 -6.52 -4.03
C VAL A 18 9.42 -7.81 -3.78
N GLY A 19 10.01 -8.37 -4.83
CA GLY A 19 10.74 -9.63 -4.77
C GLY A 19 9.90 -10.85 -5.14
N THR A 20 10.37 -12.06 -4.83
CA THR A 20 9.74 -13.31 -5.30
C THR A 20 8.57 -13.76 -4.43
N SER A 21 7.70 -12.83 -4.04
CA SER A 21 6.51 -13.15 -3.26
C SER A 21 5.43 -13.77 -4.14
N ASP A 22 4.92 -14.95 -3.77
CA ASP A 22 3.84 -15.63 -4.47
C ASP A 22 2.54 -14.80 -4.41
N GLU A 23 2.21 -14.09 -5.50
CA GLU A 23 0.94 -13.34 -5.66
C GLU A 23 -0.30 -14.20 -5.35
N VAL A 24 -0.19 -15.51 -5.54
CA VAL A 24 -1.24 -16.51 -5.32
C VAL A 24 -1.70 -16.54 -3.85
N ALA A 25 -0.80 -16.37 -2.88
CA ALA A 25 -1.16 -16.39 -1.45
C ALA A 25 -2.01 -15.18 -1.03
N ILE A 26 -1.84 -14.03 -1.68
CA ILE A 26 -2.56 -12.79 -1.35
C ILE A 26 -3.95 -12.75 -1.99
N THR A 27 -4.07 -13.35 -3.17
CA THR A 27 -5.36 -13.45 -3.87
C THR A 27 -6.40 -14.22 -3.05
N ASP A 28 -5.97 -15.19 -2.24
CA ASP A 28 -6.85 -15.92 -1.32
C ASP A 28 -7.13 -15.19 0.00
N ALA A 29 -6.17 -14.40 0.52
CA ALA A 29 -6.41 -13.55 1.68
C ALA A 29 -7.46 -12.45 1.41
N HIS A 30 -7.49 -11.92 0.18
CA HIS A 30 -8.47 -10.91 -0.24
C HIS A 30 -9.90 -11.45 -0.41
N LYS A 31 -10.08 -12.76 -0.66
CA LYS A 31 -11.41 -13.39 -0.82
C LYS A 31 -12.17 -13.60 0.48
N LYS A 32 -11.53 -13.34 1.63
CA LYS A 32 -12.19 -13.42 2.92
C LYS A 32 -13.08 -12.19 3.09
N ASP A 33 -14.29 -12.30 2.56
CA ASP A 33 -15.36 -11.29 2.51
C ASP A 33 -15.91 -10.93 3.92
N ASP A 34 -15.03 -10.60 4.87
CA ASP A 34 -15.40 -10.22 6.25
C ASP A 34 -15.78 -8.73 6.36
N PHE A 35 -15.80 -7.99 5.25
CA PHE A 35 -15.98 -6.53 5.23
C PHE A 35 -17.44 -6.06 5.14
N HIS A 36 -18.42 -6.97 5.11
CA HIS A 36 -19.84 -6.63 4.95
C HIS A 36 -20.41 -5.72 6.07
N HIS A 37 -19.75 -5.68 7.23
CA HIS A 37 -20.13 -4.81 8.34
C HIS A 37 -19.54 -3.40 8.25
N LEU A 38 -18.57 -3.17 7.36
CA LEU A 38 -17.94 -1.86 7.20
C LEU A 38 -18.80 -0.97 6.30
N SER A 39 -18.81 0.33 6.63
CA SER A 39 -19.49 1.33 5.80
C SER A 39 -18.75 1.62 4.49
N LEU A 40 -17.47 1.23 4.41
CA LEU A 40 -16.60 1.38 3.25
C LEU A 40 -16.07 0.00 2.84
N ILE A 41 -16.18 -0.31 1.54
CA ILE A 41 -15.68 -1.57 0.99
C ILE A 41 -14.26 -1.35 0.44
N PRO A 42 -13.25 -2.10 0.90
CA PRO A 42 -11.91 -2.00 0.34
C PRO A 42 -11.89 -2.58 -1.08
N ARG A 43 -11.33 -1.81 -2.02
CA ARG A 43 -10.93 -2.29 -3.35
C ARG A 43 -9.42 -2.47 -3.33
N VAL A 44 -8.97 -3.71 -3.23
CA VAL A 44 -7.54 -4.01 -3.19
C VAL A 44 -6.99 -4.17 -4.60
N GLU A 45 -5.86 -3.52 -4.85
CA GLU A 45 -5.13 -3.59 -6.10
C GLU A 45 -3.74 -4.17 -5.84
N LEU A 46 -3.57 -5.44 -6.21
CA LEU A 46 -2.30 -6.14 -6.06
C LEU A 46 -1.32 -5.72 -7.16
N VAL A 47 -0.08 -5.44 -6.78
CA VAL A 47 0.98 -5.00 -7.67
C VAL A 47 2.30 -5.69 -7.31
N ALA A 48 2.85 -6.48 -8.22
CA ALA A 48 4.23 -6.95 -8.12
C ALA A 48 5.24 -5.95 -8.73
N MET A 49 6.44 -5.96 -8.17
CA MET A 49 7.63 -5.23 -8.63
C MET A 49 8.89 -6.04 -8.32
N ASN A 50 9.95 -5.87 -9.11
CA ASN A 50 11.21 -6.61 -8.92
C ASN A 50 12.34 -5.71 -8.41
N GLU A 51 12.23 -4.41 -8.64
CA GLU A 51 13.26 -3.42 -8.35
C GLU A 51 13.04 -2.76 -6.98
N THR A 52 14.10 -2.68 -6.18
CA THR A 52 14.09 -2.02 -4.86
C THR A 52 14.85 -0.69 -4.86
N ASP A 53 15.32 -0.23 -6.01
CA ASP A 53 16.01 1.06 -6.09
C ASP A 53 15.05 2.24 -5.82
N PRO A 54 15.53 3.35 -5.24
CA PRO A 54 14.67 4.46 -4.83
C PRO A 54 13.84 5.06 -5.96
N LYS A 55 14.39 5.12 -7.19
CA LYS A 55 13.70 5.70 -8.33
C LYS A 55 12.52 4.81 -8.74
N SER A 56 12.74 3.50 -8.80
CA SER A 56 11.72 2.53 -9.16
C SER A 56 10.57 2.53 -8.14
N ILE A 57 10.87 2.51 -6.83
CA ILE A 57 9.86 2.57 -5.77
C ILE A 57 9.01 3.84 -5.87
N ILE A 58 9.65 5.03 -5.94
CA ILE A 58 8.94 6.31 -6.04
C ILE A 58 8.05 6.35 -7.28
N THR A 59 8.62 6.01 -8.44
CA THR A 59 7.88 6.05 -9.71
C THR A 59 6.68 5.11 -9.66
N ARG A 60 6.87 3.88 -9.18
CA ARG A 60 5.80 2.87 -9.10
C ARG A 60 4.66 3.32 -8.21
N ILE A 61 4.96 3.85 -7.03
CA ILE A 61 3.92 4.34 -6.10
C ILE A 61 3.19 5.55 -6.68
N CYS A 62 3.92 6.50 -7.25
CA CYS A 62 3.33 7.69 -7.88
C CYS A 62 2.42 7.34 -9.07
N ASP A 63 2.85 6.40 -9.92
CA ASP A 63 2.04 5.93 -11.05
C ASP A 63 0.73 5.31 -10.57
N ILE A 64 0.81 4.44 -9.54
CA ILE A 64 -0.37 3.83 -8.93
C ILE A 64 -1.32 4.89 -8.37
N MET A 65 -0.81 5.88 -7.63
CA MET A 65 -1.63 6.97 -7.07
C MET A 65 -2.29 7.84 -8.14
N SER A 66 -1.61 8.05 -9.27
CA SER A 66 -2.10 8.87 -10.37
C SER A 66 -3.16 8.14 -11.21
N GLU A 67 -2.90 6.88 -11.54
CA GLU A 67 -3.76 6.08 -12.42
C GLU A 67 -4.95 5.48 -11.67
N ARG A 68 -4.74 5.11 -10.40
CA ARG A 68 -5.70 4.38 -9.59
C ARG A 68 -6.08 5.26 -8.41
N ARG A 69 -7.40 5.43 -8.18
CA ARG A 69 -7.91 6.19 -7.03
C ARG A 69 -7.70 5.39 -5.73
N VAL A 70 -6.45 5.30 -5.29
CA VAL A 70 -6.04 4.67 -4.04
C VAL A 70 -5.89 5.73 -2.95
N GLN A 71 -6.29 5.38 -1.74
CA GLN A 71 -6.20 6.24 -0.55
C GLN A 71 -5.15 5.73 0.45
N GLY A 72 -4.54 4.58 0.18
CA GLY A 72 -3.49 4.02 1.02
C GLY A 72 -2.68 2.96 0.28
N VAL A 73 -1.47 2.72 0.78
CA VAL A 73 -0.53 1.75 0.23
C VAL A 73 -0.09 0.79 1.34
N VAL A 74 -0.09 -0.49 1.02
CA VAL A 74 0.56 -1.54 1.81
C VAL A 74 1.77 -2.00 1.01
N PHE A 75 2.93 -2.07 1.65
CA PHE A 75 4.19 -2.40 1.02
C PHE A 75 4.84 -3.57 1.75
N ALA A 76 5.33 -4.53 0.99
CA ALA A 76 6.12 -5.64 1.47
C ALA A 76 7.30 -5.86 0.53
N ASP A 77 8.48 -6.08 1.08
CA ASP A 77 9.67 -6.50 0.36
C ASP A 77 10.30 -7.71 1.04
N ASP A 78 11.07 -8.49 0.30
CA ASP A 78 11.82 -9.65 0.79
C ASP A 78 13.29 -9.33 1.11
N THR A 79 13.61 -8.04 1.33
CA THR A 79 14.97 -7.59 1.63
C THR A 79 15.13 -7.20 3.09
N ASP A 80 16.38 -7.04 3.53
CA ASP A 80 16.74 -6.48 4.85
C ASP A 80 17.21 -5.02 4.74
N GLN A 81 16.74 -4.27 3.74
CA GLN A 81 17.21 -2.90 3.47
C GLN A 81 16.35 -1.85 4.18
N GLU A 82 16.80 -1.36 5.34
CA GLU A 82 16.14 -0.27 6.10
C GLU A 82 15.91 1.01 5.27
N ALA A 83 16.71 1.23 4.22
CA ALA A 83 16.55 2.36 3.31
C ALA A 83 15.18 2.39 2.64
N ILE A 84 14.53 1.24 2.45
CA ILE A 84 13.18 1.15 1.89
C ILE A 84 12.17 1.88 2.80
N ALA A 85 12.22 1.66 4.12
CA ALA A 85 11.35 2.34 5.07
C ALA A 85 11.52 3.88 5.01
N GLN A 86 12.75 4.36 4.83
CA GLN A 86 13.05 5.80 4.70
C GLN A 86 12.47 6.39 3.41
N ILE A 87 12.53 5.66 2.30
CA ILE A 87 11.93 6.07 1.03
C ILE A 87 10.40 6.13 1.15
N LEU A 88 9.79 5.14 1.79
CA LEU A 88 8.35 5.11 2.03
C LEU A 88 7.90 6.25 2.96
N ASP A 89 8.69 6.57 4.00
CA ASP A 89 8.45 7.73 4.86
C ASP A 89 8.47 9.04 4.07
N PHE A 90 9.46 9.21 3.19
CA PHE A 90 9.55 10.37 2.31
C PHE A 90 8.30 10.49 1.43
N ILE A 91 7.89 9.42 0.74
CA ILE A 91 6.72 9.44 -0.14
C ILE A 91 5.45 9.73 0.65
N SER A 92 5.28 9.08 1.79
CA SER A 92 4.15 9.28 2.70
C SER A 92 4.04 10.75 3.14
N ALA A 93 5.16 11.37 3.54
CA ALA A 93 5.19 12.77 3.94
C ALA A 93 4.88 13.75 2.79
N GLN A 94 5.33 13.46 1.57
CA GLN A 94 5.08 14.33 0.40
C GLN A 94 3.64 14.19 -0.14
N THR A 95 3.07 13.00 -0.07
CA THR A 95 1.75 12.69 -0.64
C THR A 95 0.63 12.78 0.38
N LEU A 96 0.96 12.84 1.68
CA LEU A 96 0.03 12.68 2.79
C LEU A 96 -0.81 11.41 2.68
N THR A 97 -0.28 10.39 1.98
CA THR A 97 -0.96 9.11 1.82
C THR A 97 -0.45 8.13 2.86
N PRO A 98 -1.34 7.45 3.60
CA PRO A 98 -0.95 6.38 4.51
C PRO A 98 -0.20 5.26 3.78
N ILE A 99 0.99 4.93 4.28
CA ILE A 99 1.79 3.81 3.78
C ILE A 99 2.11 2.87 4.95
N LEU A 100 1.84 1.58 4.79
CA LEU A 100 2.09 0.54 5.79
C LEU A 100 3.10 -0.48 5.27
N GLY A 101 4.29 -0.54 5.88
CA GLY A 101 5.29 -1.57 5.64
C GLY A 101 5.05 -2.80 6.52
N ILE A 102 4.89 -3.98 5.91
CA ILE A 102 4.46 -5.20 6.62
C ILE A 102 5.48 -6.34 6.62
N HIS A 103 6.51 -6.27 5.78
CA HIS A 103 7.55 -7.30 5.69
C HIS A 103 8.87 -6.73 5.15
N GLY A 104 9.99 -7.36 5.49
CA GLY A 104 11.33 -6.98 5.03
C GLY A 104 11.78 -5.62 5.53
N GLY A 105 12.57 -4.92 4.71
CA GLY A 105 13.18 -3.62 5.00
C GLY A 105 12.13 -2.53 5.26
N SER A 106 10.97 -2.61 4.61
CA SER A 106 9.84 -1.71 4.83
C SER A 106 9.21 -1.83 6.23
N SER A 107 9.42 -2.95 6.92
CA SER A 107 8.92 -3.19 8.28
C SER A 107 9.95 -2.93 9.38
N MET A 108 11.15 -2.46 9.04
CA MET A 108 12.18 -2.16 10.03
C MET A 108 11.88 -0.86 10.81
N ILE A 109 12.36 -0.82 12.06
CA ILE A 109 12.20 0.33 12.94
C ILE A 109 12.91 1.55 12.38
N MET A 110 12.13 2.63 12.21
CA MET A 110 12.64 3.93 11.79
C MET A 110 12.41 4.98 12.89
N ALA A 111 13.50 5.48 13.46
CA ALA A 111 13.46 6.36 14.63
C ALA A 111 13.07 7.82 14.31
N ASP A 112 13.47 8.33 13.14
CA ASP A 112 13.27 9.73 12.76
C ASP A 112 12.36 9.84 11.53
N LYS A 113 11.04 9.90 11.78
CA LYS A 113 10.01 10.11 10.75
C LYS A 113 9.83 11.59 10.43
N CYS A 114 9.51 11.91 9.17
CA CYS A 114 9.15 13.28 8.80
C CYS A 114 7.90 13.76 9.54
N GLN A 115 7.84 15.06 9.90
CA GLN A 115 6.79 15.66 10.75
C GLN A 115 5.35 15.48 10.24
N PHE A 116 5.16 15.18 8.95
CA PHE A 116 3.85 14.96 8.32
C PHE A 116 3.68 13.55 7.74
N SER A 117 4.62 12.65 8.03
CA SER A 117 4.56 11.30 7.53
C SER A 117 3.41 10.52 8.18
N CYS A 118 2.60 9.88 7.34
CA CYS A 118 1.65 8.84 7.71
C CYS A 118 2.23 7.44 7.45
N PHE A 119 3.55 7.27 7.52
CA PHE A 119 4.21 5.99 7.31
C PHE A 119 4.25 5.18 8.61
N TYR A 120 3.86 3.91 8.50
CA TYR A 120 3.86 2.94 9.58
C TYR A 120 4.70 1.73 9.15
N GLY A 121 5.86 1.57 9.77
CA GLY A 121 6.67 0.34 9.76
C GLY A 121 6.81 -0.15 11.21
N GLY A 122 7.53 -1.26 11.41
CA GLY A 122 7.77 -1.88 12.71
C GLY A 122 8.57 -1.02 13.67
#